data_AF-A0A0G4G8Z1-F1
#
_entry.id   AF-A0A0G4G8Z1-F1
#
_cell.length_a   1.000
_cell.length_b   1.000
_cell.length_c   1.000
_cell.angle_alpha   90.00
_cell.angle_beta   90.00
_cell.angle_gamma   90.00
#
_symmetry.space_group_name_H-M   'P 1'
#
loop_
_entity.id
_entity.type
_entity.pdbx_description
1 polymer ?
#
loop_
_entity_poly.entity_id
_entity_poly.type
_entity_poly.pdbx_seq_one_letter_code
_entity_poly.pdbx_strand_id
1 'polypeptide(L)'
;MSGQLELSTATRLVEERQKRPDFLVGLPSGDTVLANVAVTHSFSIDANHLRRFAKTAGSAVRGMEKVKNDRYGEICHEIGFRFVPLVFETYGRPGEGVVRFLKEVAKLAAGRVRGGEGHKAVQARLMDCYCKLLSCTLQRFVAANLLSSIHSRRGTKGPFQPEGLLGRDSEVAVFSGSFNREGAN
;
A
#
# COMPACT_ATOMS: atom_id res chain seq x y z
N MET A 1 -26.95 8.44 -0.48
CA MET A 1 -27.25 7.16 -1.16
C MET A 1 -26.02 6.27 -1.45
N SER A 2 -24.77 6.73 -1.24
CA SER A 2 -23.57 5.89 -1.49
C SER A 2 -23.38 4.67 -0.58
N GLY A 3 -23.85 4.72 0.68
CA GLY A 3 -23.56 3.67 1.67
C GLY A 3 -24.21 2.30 1.39
N GLN A 4 -25.35 2.26 0.69
CA GLN A 4 -26.00 0.98 0.33
C GLN A 4 -25.33 0.29 -0.86
N LEU A 5 -24.73 1.05 -1.77
CA LEU A 5 -24.04 0.53 -2.96
C LEU A 5 -22.68 -0.08 -2.58
N GLU A 6 -21.95 0.54 -1.65
CA GLU A 6 -20.69 -0.01 -1.12
C GLU A 6 -20.89 -1.33 -0.38
N LEU A 7 -21.93 -1.44 0.47
CA LEU A 7 -22.28 -2.70 1.13
C LEU A 7 -22.67 -3.76 0.09
N SER A 8 -23.60 -3.45 -0.83
CA SER A 8 -24.04 -4.38 -1.88
C SER A 8 -22.88 -4.95 -2.69
N THR A 9 -21.87 -4.13 -3.01
CA THR A 9 -20.78 -4.55 -3.90
C THR A 9 -19.66 -5.30 -3.18
N ALA A 10 -19.36 -4.92 -1.92
CA ALA A 10 -18.53 -5.75 -1.04
C ALA A 10 -19.18 -7.11 -0.79
N THR A 11 -20.51 -7.15 -0.70
CA THR A 11 -21.27 -8.38 -0.53
C THR A 11 -21.17 -9.27 -1.78
N ARG A 12 -21.26 -8.72 -3.01
CA ARG A 12 -21.05 -9.49 -4.26
C ARG A 12 -19.65 -10.11 -4.38
N LEU A 13 -18.59 -9.36 -4.03
CA LEU A 13 -17.21 -9.88 -4.00
C LEU A 13 -17.00 -10.99 -2.96
N VAL A 14 -17.77 -10.95 -1.87
CA VAL A 14 -17.74 -11.96 -0.80
C VAL A 14 -18.61 -13.18 -1.15
N GLU A 15 -19.76 -12.98 -1.79
CA GLU A 15 -20.77 -14.00 -2.13
C GLU A 15 -20.39 -14.84 -3.36
N GLU A 16 -19.72 -14.27 -4.37
CA GLU A 16 -19.25 -15.02 -5.56
C GLU A 16 -18.01 -15.91 -5.29
N ARG A 17 -17.61 -16.04 -4.02
CA ARG A 17 -16.52 -16.87 -3.47
C ARG A 17 -15.08 -16.38 -3.76
N GLN A 18 -14.36 -16.08 -2.67
CA GLN A 18 -12.89 -16.19 -2.43
C GLN A 18 -11.95 -14.98 -2.58
N LYS A 19 -12.40 -13.73 -2.78
CA LYS A 19 -11.46 -12.60 -2.86
C LYS A 19 -11.79 -11.49 -1.88
N ARG A 20 -11.03 -11.44 -0.78
CA ARG A 20 -11.04 -10.34 0.19
C ARG A 20 -9.96 -9.32 -0.19
N PRO A 21 -10.31 -8.11 -0.62
CA PRO A 21 -9.34 -7.04 -0.79
C PRO A 21 -8.94 -6.44 0.55
N ASP A 22 -7.73 -5.88 0.60
CA ASP A 22 -7.28 -5.12 1.78
C ASP A 22 -7.91 -3.72 1.79
N PHE A 23 -8.17 -3.15 0.61
CA PHE A 23 -8.83 -1.85 0.47
C PHE A 23 -9.89 -1.86 -0.64
N LEU A 24 -10.98 -1.17 -0.36
CA LEU A 24 -11.98 -0.76 -1.34
C LEU A 24 -12.21 0.74 -1.18
N VAL A 25 -11.98 1.51 -2.24
CA VAL A 25 -11.98 2.98 -2.17
C VAL A 25 -12.68 3.57 -3.40
N GLY A 26 -13.70 4.41 -3.17
CA GLY A 26 -14.24 5.30 -4.19
C GLY A 26 -13.34 6.53 -4.39
N LEU A 27 -12.91 6.77 -5.63
CA LEU A 27 -12.14 7.96 -5.99
C LEU A 27 -13.06 9.10 -6.44
N PRO A 28 -12.63 10.37 -6.28
CA PRO A 28 -13.36 11.53 -6.82
C PRO A 28 -13.53 11.52 -8.35
N SER A 29 -12.78 10.68 -9.08
CA SER A 29 -12.98 10.44 -10.52
C SER A 29 -14.27 9.67 -10.83
N GLY A 30 -14.89 9.05 -9.82
CA GLY A 30 -16.00 8.10 -9.99
C GLY A 30 -15.54 6.63 -10.01
N ASP A 31 -14.24 6.37 -10.12
CA ASP A 31 -13.71 5.00 -10.11
C ASP A 31 -13.84 4.37 -8.73
N THR A 32 -14.25 3.11 -8.68
CA THR A 32 -14.09 2.29 -7.47
C THR A 32 -12.85 1.43 -7.62
N VAL A 33 -11.90 1.61 -6.69
CA VAL A 33 -10.62 0.90 -6.67
C VAL A 33 -10.66 -0.23 -5.66
N LEU A 34 -10.33 -1.44 -6.13
CA LEU A 34 -10.05 -2.59 -5.30
C LEU A 34 -8.54 -2.78 -5.23
N ALA A 35 -7.96 -2.64 -4.04
CA ALA A 35 -6.52 -2.75 -3.86
C ALA A 35 -6.17 -3.87 -2.88
N ASN A 36 -5.07 -4.56 -3.17
CA ASN A 36 -4.60 -5.70 -2.40
C ASN A 36 -3.09 -5.62 -2.22
N VAL A 37 -2.64 -5.66 -0.96
CA VAL A 37 -1.26 -5.50 -0.55
C VAL A 37 -0.53 -6.84 -0.64
N ALA A 38 0.71 -6.82 -1.09
CA ALA A 38 1.63 -7.92 -0.83
C ALA A 38 3.04 -7.41 -0.64
N VAL A 39 3.80 -8.21 0.12
CA VAL A 39 5.23 -8.04 0.27
C VAL A 39 5.90 -9.28 -0.30
N THR A 40 6.88 -9.08 -1.18
CA THR A 40 7.66 -10.17 -1.79
C THR A 40 9.15 -9.95 -1.55
N HIS A 41 9.90 -11.03 -1.36
CA HIS A 41 11.35 -10.95 -1.18
C HIS A 41 12.06 -11.10 -2.52
N SER A 42 13.09 -10.29 -2.80
CA SER A 42 13.85 -10.34 -4.06
C SER A 42 14.63 -11.65 -4.24
N PHE A 43 14.93 -12.33 -3.14
CA PHE A 43 15.53 -13.66 -3.13
C PHE A 43 14.46 -14.71 -2.83
N SER A 44 14.21 -15.58 -3.78
CA SER A 44 13.40 -16.79 -3.59
C SER A 44 14.24 -17.89 -2.95
N ILE A 45 13.61 -18.80 -2.18
CA ILE A 45 14.26 -20.03 -1.69
C ILE A 45 14.41 -21.05 -2.84
N ASP A 46 13.53 -21.02 -3.84
CA ASP A 46 13.63 -21.81 -5.06
C ASP A 46 14.69 -21.25 -6.01
N ALA A 47 15.67 -22.08 -6.37
CA ALA A 47 16.79 -21.78 -7.27
C ALA A 47 16.33 -21.38 -8.69
N ASN A 48 15.20 -21.92 -9.16
CA ASN A 48 14.63 -21.56 -10.47
C ASN A 48 14.05 -20.14 -10.45
N HIS A 49 13.39 -19.78 -9.35
CA HIS A 49 12.89 -18.44 -9.09
C HIS A 49 14.04 -17.44 -8.84
N LEU A 50 15.14 -17.84 -8.18
CA LEU A 50 16.33 -16.98 -8.01
C LEU A 50 16.92 -16.54 -9.36
N ARG A 51 17.06 -17.45 -10.33
CA ARG A 51 17.59 -17.08 -11.66
C ARG A 51 16.71 -16.09 -12.41
N ARG A 52 15.39 -16.10 -12.18
CA ARG A 52 14.45 -15.18 -12.84
C ARG A 52 14.38 -13.84 -12.12
N PHE A 53 14.34 -13.84 -10.79
CA PHE A 53 14.08 -12.63 -10.00
C PHE A 53 15.33 -11.88 -9.54
N ALA A 54 16.47 -12.56 -9.36
CA ALA A 54 17.70 -11.92 -8.88
C ALA A 54 18.45 -11.13 -9.96
N LYS A 55 18.12 -11.32 -11.25
CA LYS A 55 18.83 -10.68 -12.37
C LYS A 55 18.48 -9.23 -12.60
N THR A 56 17.32 -8.77 -12.12
CA THR A 56 16.83 -7.42 -12.44
C THR A 56 16.12 -6.79 -11.25
N ALA A 57 16.52 -5.55 -10.97
CA ALA A 57 15.80 -4.56 -10.17
C ALA A 57 14.26 -4.74 -10.20
N GLY A 58 13.61 -5.06 -9.08
CA GLY A 58 12.14 -5.08 -9.00
C GLY A 58 11.46 -6.27 -9.69
N SER A 59 12.20 -7.30 -10.11
CA SER A 59 11.60 -8.42 -10.83
C SER A 59 10.66 -9.25 -9.96
N ALA A 60 10.95 -9.40 -8.67
CA ALA A 60 10.08 -10.12 -7.74
C ALA A 60 8.73 -9.39 -7.58
N VAL A 61 8.78 -8.06 -7.41
CA VAL A 61 7.60 -7.21 -7.38
C VAL A 61 6.78 -7.33 -8.66
N ARG A 62 7.40 -7.20 -9.84
CA ARG A 62 6.70 -7.35 -11.13
C ARG A 62 6.01 -8.71 -11.26
N GLY A 63 6.70 -9.79 -10.85
CA GLY A 63 6.13 -11.13 -10.84
C GLY A 63 4.88 -11.23 -9.95
N MET A 64 4.96 -10.68 -8.74
CA MET A 64 3.85 -10.67 -7.79
C MET A 64 2.70 -9.76 -8.23
N GLU A 65 2.98 -8.61 -8.84
CA GLU A 65 1.97 -7.75 -9.46
C GLU A 65 1.20 -8.50 -10.55
N LYS A 66 1.91 -9.24 -11.41
CA LYS A 66 1.28 -10.10 -12.43
C LYS A 66 0.36 -11.14 -11.79
N VAL A 67 0.85 -11.88 -10.79
CA VAL A 67 0.03 -12.90 -10.07
C VAL A 67 -1.25 -12.27 -9.49
N LYS A 68 -1.16 -11.08 -8.89
CA LYS A 68 -2.34 -10.39 -8.37
C LYS A 68 -3.25 -9.88 -9.48
N ASN A 69 -2.72 -9.33 -10.57
CA ASN A 69 -3.52 -8.89 -11.70
C ASN A 69 -4.27 -10.05 -12.35
N ASP A 70 -3.60 -11.18 -12.60
CA ASP A 70 -4.23 -12.39 -13.14
C ASP A 70 -5.30 -12.92 -12.16
N ARG A 71 -5.06 -12.79 -10.85
CA ARG A 71 -6.02 -13.22 -9.83
C ARG A 71 -7.21 -12.27 -9.69
N TYR A 72 -7.08 -10.96 -9.80
CA TYR A 72 -8.17 -10.02 -9.45
C TYR A 72 -8.70 -9.20 -10.62
N GLY A 73 -7.95 -9.10 -11.72
CA GLY A 73 -8.22 -8.18 -12.82
C GLY A 73 -9.56 -8.45 -13.52
N GLU A 74 -9.81 -9.70 -13.89
CA GLU A 74 -11.03 -10.10 -14.62
C GLU A 74 -12.30 -9.80 -13.81
N ILE A 75 -12.39 -10.31 -12.59
CA ILE A 75 -13.55 -10.08 -11.72
C ILE A 75 -13.74 -8.59 -11.37
N CYS A 76 -12.65 -7.84 -11.19
CA CYS A 76 -12.77 -6.40 -10.97
C CYS A 76 -13.35 -5.73 -12.21
N HIS A 77 -12.87 -6.08 -13.40
CA HIS A 77 -13.39 -5.54 -14.65
C HIS A 77 -14.88 -5.86 -14.85
N GLU A 78 -15.31 -7.10 -14.58
CA GLU A 78 -16.72 -7.52 -14.67
C GLU A 78 -17.64 -6.73 -13.73
N ILE A 79 -17.18 -6.42 -12.52
CA ILE A 79 -17.93 -5.66 -11.51
C ILE A 79 -17.82 -4.14 -11.74
N GLY A 80 -17.03 -3.70 -12.73
CA GLY A 80 -16.81 -2.28 -13.04
C GLY A 80 -15.83 -1.59 -12.09
N PHE A 81 -14.97 -2.36 -11.43
CA PHE A 81 -13.93 -1.90 -10.52
C PHE A 81 -12.56 -1.87 -11.19
N ARG A 82 -11.69 -0.97 -10.73
CA ARG A 82 -10.28 -0.96 -11.10
C ARG A 82 -9.45 -1.69 -10.06
N PHE A 83 -8.79 -2.77 -10.46
CA PHE A 83 -7.84 -3.46 -9.59
C PHE A 83 -6.49 -2.73 -9.52
N VAL A 84 -5.92 -2.63 -8.31
CA VAL A 84 -4.58 -2.07 -8.07
C VAL A 84 -3.75 -3.03 -7.19
N PRO A 85 -2.68 -3.64 -7.73
CA PRO A 85 -1.76 -4.44 -6.93
C PRO A 85 -0.81 -3.52 -6.14
N LEU A 86 -0.96 -3.48 -4.81
CA LEU A 86 -0.09 -2.70 -3.92
C LEU A 86 1.08 -3.56 -3.44
N VAL A 87 2.01 -3.85 -4.34
CA VAL A 87 3.12 -4.77 -4.07
C VAL A 87 4.40 -4.01 -3.71
N PHE A 88 5.05 -4.46 -2.64
CA PHE A 88 6.37 -4.00 -2.23
C PHE A 88 7.38 -5.15 -2.19
N GLU A 89 8.62 -4.83 -2.46
CA GLU A 89 9.75 -5.67 -2.10
C GLU A 89 10.06 -5.52 -0.60
N THR A 90 10.57 -6.56 0.04
CA THR A 90 10.93 -6.52 1.48
C THR A 90 11.90 -5.41 1.84
N TYR A 91 12.75 -4.99 0.89
CA TYR A 91 13.64 -3.85 1.03
C TYR A 91 12.95 -2.51 0.75
N GLY A 92 11.62 -2.44 0.80
CA GLY A 92 10.84 -1.21 0.66
C GLY A 92 10.61 -0.74 -0.77
N ARG A 93 11.16 -1.40 -1.80
CA ARG A 93 10.95 -0.96 -3.20
C ARG A 93 9.48 -1.13 -3.58
N PRO A 94 8.76 -0.05 -3.96
CA PRO A 94 7.39 -0.15 -4.43
C PRO A 94 7.33 -0.69 -5.87
N GLY A 95 6.23 -1.39 -6.18
CA GLY A 95 5.86 -1.75 -7.54
C GLY A 95 5.27 -0.60 -8.35
N GLU A 96 5.09 -0.84 -9.63
CA GLU A 96 4.51 0.15 -10.54
C GLU A 96 3.07 0.47 -10.16
N GLY A 97 2.30 -0.53 -9.71
CA GLY A 97 0.93 -0.35 -9.25
C GLY A 97 0.85 0.62 -8.07
N VAL A 98 1.74 0.48 -7.10
CA VAL A 98 1.87 1.40 -5.95
C VAL A 98 2.22 2.81 -6.43
N VAL A 99 3.27 2.94 -7.25
CA VAL A 99 3.75 4.26 -7.70
C VAL A 99 2.66 4.99 -8.50
N ARG A 100 1.94 4.28 -9.38
CA ARG A 100 0.85 4.85 -10.18
C ARG A 100 -0.30 5.29 -9.29
N PHE A 101 -0.72 4.44 -8.35
CA PHE A 101 -1.81 4.77 -7.44
C PHE A 101 -1.48 5.96 -6.54
N LEU A 102 -0.27 6.01 -5.97
CA LEU A 102 0.17 7.15 -5.16
C LEU A 102 0.25 8.44 -5.99
N LYS A 103 0.66 8.39 -7.26
CA LYS A 103 0.66 9.57 -8.14
C LYS A 103 -0.73 10.12 -8.37
N GLU A 104 -1.72 9.25 -8.54
CA GLU A 104 -3.13 9.64 -8.68
C GLU A 104 -3.66 10.27 -7.39
N VAL A 105 -3.43 9.63 -6.24
CA VAL A 105 -3.82 10.16 -4.93
C VAL A 105 -3.15 11.51 -4.66
N ALA A 106 -1.85 11.64 -4.96
CA ALA A 106 -1.10 12.87 -4.79
C ALA A 106 -1.60 13.98 -5.71
N LYS A 107 -2.00 13.66 -6.96
CA LYS A 107 -2.62 14.62 -7.88
C LYS A 107 -3.96 15.13 -7.35
N LEU A 108 -4.80 14.22 -6.84
CA LEU A 108 -6.08 14.56 -6.23
C LEU A 108 -5.90 15.44 -4.98
N ALA A 109 -4.92 15.11 -4.14
CA ALA A 109 -4.59 15.89 -2.95
C ALA A 109 -4.04 17.28 -3.32
N ALA A 110 -3.12 17.36 -4.28
CA ALA A 110 -2.57 18.62 -4.76
C ALA A 110 -3.67 19.54 -5.33
N GLY A 111 -4.68 19.00 -6.00
CA GLY A 111 -5.83 19.75 -6.50
C GLY A 111 -6.70 20.40 -5.42
N ARG A 112 -6.54 19.98 -4.16
CA ARG A 112 -7.30 20.50 -3.01
C ARG A 112 -6.51 21.52 -2.17
N VAL A 113 -5.21 21.64 -2.37
CA VAL A 113 -4.38 22.58 -1.62
C VAL A 113 -4.71 24.00 -2.08
N ARG A 114 -5.17 24.83 -1.14
CA ARG A 114 -5.34 26.28 -1.33
C ARG A 114 -4.03 26.96 -0.94
N GLY A 115 -3.37 27.63 -1.88
CA GLY A 115 -2.09 28.31 -1.65
C GLY A 115 -1.31 28.54 -2.95
N GLY A 116 -0.28 29.39 -2.90
CA GLY A 116 0.54 29.75 -4.07
C GLY A 116 1.59 28.70 -4.49
N GLU A 117 1.69 27.57 -3.79
CA GLU A 117 2.61 26.50 -4.16
C GLU A 117 2.08 25.77 -5.40
N GLY A 118 2.92 25.59 -6.43
CA GLY A 118 2.51 24.94 -7.66
C GLY A 118 2.11 23.48 -7.43
N HIS A 119 1.00 23.03 -8.04
CA HIS A 119 0.48 21.66 -7.91
C HIS A 119 1.53 20.55 -8.12
N LYS A 120 2.48 20.75 -9.05
CA LYS A 120 3.56 19.79 -9.30
C LYS A 120 4.52 19.65 -8.11
N ALA A 121 4.83 20.74 -7.42
CA ALA A 121 5.70 20.74 -6.25
C ALA A 121 5.02 20.02 -5.07
N VAL A 122 3.74 20.33 -4.84
CA VAL A 122 2.92 19.62 -3.84
C VAL A 122 2.86 18.13 -4.13
N GLN A 123 2.57 17.75 -5.38
CA GLN A 123 2.52 16.35 -5.79
C GLN A 123 3.86 15.65 -5.56
N ALA A 124 4.98 16.27 -5.96
CA ALA A 124 6.31 15.70 -5.77
C ALA A 124 6.65 15.51 -4.29
N ARG A 125 6.33 16.48 -3.42
CA ARG A 125 6.53 16.37 -1.98
C ARG A 125 5.71 15.24 -1.36
N LEU A 126 4.43 15.10 -1.75
CA LEU A 126 3.58 14.01 -1.28
C LEU A 126 4.12 12.64 -1.72
N MET A 127 4.54 12.52 -2.99
CA MET A 127 5.15 11.30 -3.49
C MET A 127 6.42 10.93 -2.72
N ASP A 128 7.33 11.89 -2.51
CA ASP A 128 8.57 11.67 -1.77
C ASP A 128 8.29 11.26 -0.31
N CYS A 129 7.37 11.97 0.36
CA CYS A 129 6.97 11.68 1.74
C CYS A 129 6.39 10.27 1.88
N TYR A 130 5.37 9.91 1.09
CA TYR A 130 4.70 8.61 1.22
C TYR A 130 5.58 7.44 0.76
N CYS A 131 6.37 7.61 -0.31
CA CYS A 131 7.32 6.58 -0.73
C CYS A 131 8.33 6.29 0.39
N LYS A 132 8.91 7.34 1.00
CA LYS A 132 9.85 7.18 2.14
C LYS A 132 9.18 6.53 3.34
N LEU A 133 8.02 7.06 3.76
CA LEU A 133 7.29 6.57 4.93
C LEU A 133 6.95 5.08 4.79
N LEU A 134 6.31 4.68 3.69
CA LEU A 134 5.89 3.30 3.46
C LEU A 134 7.10 2.36 3.37
N SER A 135 8.15 2.75 2.64
CA SER A 135 9.36 1.94 2.49
C SER A 135 10.06 1.72 3.83
N CYS A 136 10.28 2.79 4.60
CA CYS A 136 10.97 2.74 5.88
C CYS A 136 10.16 1.97 6.93
N THR A 137 8.84 2.18 7.01
CA THR A 137 7.97 1.43 7.92
C THR A 137 7.99 -0.06 7.60
N LEU A 138 7.92 -0.43 6.32
CA LEU A 138 7.99 -1.82 5.91
C LEU A 138 9.36 -2.44 6.27
N GLN A 139 10.46 -1.77 5.96
CA GLN A 139 11.81 -2.25 6.28
C GLN A 139 12.01 -2.44 7.78
N ARG A 140 11.56 -1.48 8.61
CA ARG A 140 11.63 -1.57 10.08
C ARG A 140 10.83 -2.76 10.60
N PHE A 141 9.62 -2.96 10.08
CA PHE A 141 8.78 -4.10 10.45
C PHE A 141 9.42 -5.44 10.05
N VAL A 142 9.97 -5.54 8.83
CA VAL A 142 10.68 -6.74 8.37
C VAL A 142 11.91 -7.02 9.24
N ALA A 143 12.71 -6.00 9.54
CA ALA A 143 13.89 -6.13 10.40
C ALA A 143 13.52 -6.58 11.82
N ALA A 144 12.50 -5.97 12.43
CA ALA A 144 12.02 -6.36 13.75
C ALA A 144 11.57 -7.82 13.78
N ASN A 145 10.82 -8.29 12.77
CA ASN A 145 10.37 -9.68 12.70
C ASN A 145 11.52 -10.68 12.50
N LEU A 146 12.49 -10.35 11.65
CA LEU A 146 13.68 -11.19 11.47
C LEU A 146 14.48 -11.32 12.76
N LEU A 147 14.70 -10.20 13.45
CA LEU A 147 15.40 -10.19 14.73
C LEU A 147 14.64 -10.99 15.80
N SER A 148 13.33 -10.80 15.93
CA SER A 148 12.49 -11.61 16.84
C SER A 148 12.60 -13.11 16.55
N SER A 149 12.56 -13.50 15.27
CA SER A 149 12.69 -14.90 14.87
C SER A 149 14.05 -15.49 15.23
N ILE A 150 15.14 -14.73 15.00
CA ILE A 150 16.50 -15.15 15.36
C ILE A 150 16.65 -15.29 16.87
N HIS A 151 16.13 -14.33 17.66
CA HIS A 151 16.16 -14.40 19.13
C HIS A 151 15.42 -15.63 19.65
N SER A 152 14.21 -15.89 19.12
CA SER A 152 13.43 -17.08 19.48
C SER A 152 14.19 -18.38 19.16
N ARG A 153 14.82 -18.47 17.98
CA ARG A 153 15.60 -19.65 17.56
C ARG A 153 16.88 -19.86 18.38
N ARG A 154 17.48 -18.79 18.91
CA ARG A 154 18.71 -18.87 19.72
C ARG A 154 18.46 -19.25 21.18
N GLY A 155 17.20 -19.42 21.61
CA GLY A 155 16.87 -19.79 22.99
C GLY A 155 17.35 -18.77 24.04
N THR A 156 17.68 -17.55 23.62
CA THR A 156 18.13 -16.49 24.52
C THR A 156 16.97 -16.11 25.44
N LYS A 157 17.15 -16.32 26.75
CA LYS A 157 16.15 -15.99 27.78
C LYS A 157 16.02 -14.47 27.93
N GLY A 158 14.92 -13.91 27.43
CA GLY A 158 14.52 -12.51 27.61
C GLY A 158 13.63 -12.01 26.46
N PRO A 159 12.67 -11.10 26.71
CA PRO A 159 11.82 -10.55 25.65
C PRO A 159 12.63 -9.66 24.69
N PHE A 160 12.55 -9.93 23.39
CA PHE A 160 13.03 -8.99 22.37
C PHE A 160 12.13 -7.74 22.40
N GLN A 161 12.74 -6.56 22.54
CA GLN A 161 12.04 -5.28 22.62
C GLN A 161 12.19 -4.55 21.27
N PRO A 162 11.23 -4.67 20.33
CA PRO A 162 11.29 -4.00 19.02
C PRO A 162 10.97 -2.50 19.09
N GLU A 163 10.69 -1.96 20.29
CA GLU A 163 10.17 -0.61 20.52
C GLU A 163 11.06 0.48 19.93
N GLY A 164 12.39 0.29 19.95
CA GLY A 164 13.34 1.22 19.33
C GLY A 164 13.38 1.18 17.79
N LEU A 165 12.84 0.12 17.16
CA LEU A 165 12.82 -0.04 15.69
C LEU A 165 11.55 0.52 15.06
N LEU A 166 10.43 0.47 15.77
CA LEU A 166 9.16 1.01 15.28
C LEU A 166 9.06 2.53 15.48
N GLY A 167 9.87 3.09 16.39
CA GLY A 167 9.89 4.52 16.71
C GLY A 167 8.61 4.94 17.44
N ARG A 168 8.73 5.75 18.50
CA ARG A 168 7.55 6.34 19.15
C ARG A 168 6.78 7.31 18.25
N ASP A 169 7.34 7.63 17.08
CA ASP A 169 6.80 8.61 16.13
C ASP A 169 5.88 8.00 15.07
N SER A 170 5.51 6.73 15.18
CA SER A 170 4.35 6.20 14.46
C SER A 170 3.04 6.60 15.17
N GLU A 171 2.91 7.87 15.56
CA GLU A 171 1.62 8.52 15.39
C GLU A 171 1.36 8.44 13.89
N VAL A 172 0.50 7.51 13.50
CA VAL A 172 -0.33 7.71 12.32
C VAL A 172 -0.90 9.10 12.54
N ALA A 173 -0.36 10.11 11.85
CA ALA A 173 -0.90 11.44 11.85
C ALA A 173 -2.31 11.29 11.28
N VAL A 174 -3.27 11.09 12.18
CA VAL A 174 -4.66 11.38 11.94
C VAL A 174 -4.63 12.87 11.69
N PHE A 175 -4.51 13.24 10.43
CA PHE A 175 -4.87 14.57 9.97
C PHE A 175 -6.39 14.69 10.15
N SER A 176 -6.83 14.80 11.40
CA SER A 176 -8.10 15.42 11.75
C SER A 176 -7.92 16.90 11.45
N GLY A 177 -8.08 17.25 10.17
CA GLY A 177 -8.30 18.62 9.77
C GLY A 177 -9.65 19.05 10.33
N SER A 178 -9.65 19.59 11.54
CA SER A 178 -10.80 20.31 12.11
C SER A 178 -11.08 21.49 11.18
N PHE A 179 -12.10 21.35 10.35
CA PHE A 179 -12.71 22.48 9.65
C PHE A 179 -13.45 23.31 10.69
N ASN A 180 -12.76 24.29 11.27
CA ASN A 180 -13.45 25.35 12.01
C ASN A 180 -14.30 26.12 11.01
N ARG A 181 -15.61 25.86 11.08
CA ARG A 181 -16.63 26.70 10.48
C ARG A 181 -16.97 27.77 11.53
N GLU A 182 -16.17 28.81 11.57
CA GLU A 182 -16.52 30.04 12.28
C GLU A 182 -16.73 31.15 11.27
N GLY A 183 -17.86 31.83 11.43
CA GLY A 183 -18.52 32.59 10.39
C GLY A 183 -17.85 33.90 10.02
N ALA A 184 -18.19 34.38 8.83
CA ALA A 184 -18.13 35.78 8.47
C ALA A 184 -19.35 36.11 7.61
N ASN A 185 -20.28 36.83 8.26
CA ASN A 185 -21.43 37.60 7.79
C ASN A 185 -22.62 36.88 7.15
#